data_AF-A0A962JKF3-F1
#
_entry.id   AF-A0A962JKF3-F1
#
_cell.length_a   1.000
_cell.length_b   1.000
_cell.length_c   1.000
_cell.angle_alpha   90.00
_cell.angle_beta   90.00
_cell.angle_gamma   90.00
#
_symmetry.space_group_name_H-M   'P 1'
#
loop_
_entity.id
_entity.type
_entity.pdbx_description
1 polymer ?
#
loop_
_entity_poly.entity_id
_entity_poly.type
_entity_poly.pdbx_seq_one_letter_code
_entity_poly.pdbx_strand_id
1 'polypeptide(L)'
;MTLPNTNFTHQCLIAMPDMDDSRFSEAVTYIVKHDEEGAVGLVINKPLDLSLEQLLKEIRLPVIKPLADPDMPVLFGGPVSSEAGFVLHKDKG
;
A
#
# COMPACT_ATOMS: atom_id res chain seq x y z
N MET A 1 -13.22 -20.08 -17.88
CA MET A 1 -12.69 -20.85 -16.75
C MET A 1 -12.86 -19.99 -15.50
N THR A 2 -13.91 -20.21 -14.71
CA THR A 2 -14.03 -19.56 -13.41
C THR A 2 -13.18 -20.35 -12.44
N LEU A 3 -12.11 -19.76 -11.91
CA LEU A 3 -11.33 -20.39 -10.85
C LEU A 3 -12.25 -20.56 -9.64
N PRO A 4 -12.47 -21.79 -9.13
CA PRO A 4 -13.33 -22.01 -7.98
C PRO A 4 -12.69 -21.38 -6.73
N ASN A 5 -13.47 -20.61 -5.95
CA ASN A 5 -13.10 -20.04 -4.65
C ASN A 5 -11.68 -19.44 -4.58
N THR A 6 -11.36 -18.48 -5.46
CA THR A 6 -10.05 -17.82 -5.39
C THR A 6 -10.07 -16.69 -4.37
N ASN A 7 -9.67 -17.01 -3.13
CA ASN A 7 -9.30 -15.99 -2.16
C ASN A 7 -7.91 -15.46 -2.52
N PHE A 8 -7.76 -14.13 -2.66
CA PHE A 8 -6.51 -13.47 -3.06
C PHE A 8 -5.79 -12.86 -1.86
N THR A 9 -6.27 -13.07 -0.64
CA THR A 9 -5.63 -12.58 0.57
C THR A 9 -4.17 -13.05 0.60
N HIS A 10 -3.27 -12.11 0.88
CA HIS A 10 -1.81 -12.28 0.86
C HIS A 10 -1.19 -12.59 -0.51
N GLN A 11 -1.91 -12.35 -1.60
CA GLN A 11 -1.37 -12.41 -2.97
C GLN A 11 -1.04 -11.00 -3.47
N CYS A 12 -0.11 -10.93 -4.44
CA CYS A 12 0.16 -9.73 -5.19
C CYS A 12 -0.57 -9.78 -6.54
N LEU A 13 -1.30 -8.71 -6.86
CA LEU A 13 -1.80 -8.45 -8.21
C LEU A 13 -0.74 -7.64 -8.96
N ILE A 14 -0.43 -8.06 -10.18
CA ILE A 14 0.51 -7.38 -11.07
C ILE A 14 -0.30 -6.72 -12.18
N ALA A 15 -0.16 -5.40 -12.32
CA ALA A 15 -0.79 -4.69 -13.41
C ALA A 15 -0.23 -5.16 -14.76
N MET A 16 -1.13 -5.48 -15.69
CA MET A 16 -0.75 -5.80 -17.05
C MET A 16 -0.26 -4.54 -17.79
N PRO A 17 0.59 -4.67 -18.82
CA PRO A 17 1.10 -3.52 -19.58
C PRO A 17 0.01 -2.62 -20.15
N ASP A 18 -1.12 -3.20 -20.54
CA ASP A 18 -2.28 -2.49 -21.11
C ASP A 18 -3.24 -1.94 -20.04
N MET A 19 -2.77 -1.72 -18.81
CA MET A 19 -3.58 -1.15 -17.73
C MET A 19 -3.90 0.33 -18.00
N ASP A 20 -5.14 0.61 -18.41
CA ASP A 20 -5.62 1.95 -18.77
C ASP A 20 -5.67 2.92 -17.58
N ASP A 21 -5.94 2.42 -16.38
CA ASP A 21 -6.02 3.26 -15.19
C ASP A 21 -4.61 3.62 -14.70
N SER A 22 -4.20 4.86 -14.92
CA SER A 22 -2.88 5.39 -14.54
C SER A 22 -2.54 5.20 -13.06
N ARG A 23 -3.57 5.12 -12.19
CA ARG A 23 -3.40 4.86 -10.75
C ARG A 23 -2.83 3.46 -10.50
N PHE A 24 -3.14 2.50 -11.38
CA PHE A 24 -2.70 1.11 -11.30
C PHE A 24 -1.72 0.70 -12.40
N SER A 25 -1.46 1.53 -13.41
CA SER A 25 -0.43 1.25 -14.42
C SER A 25 0.92 0.98 -13.75
N GLU A 26 1.59 -0.11 -14.12
CA GLU A 26 2.84 -0.60 -13.51
C GLU A 26 2.76 -0.89 -12.00
N ALA A 27 1.57 -0.97 -11.42
CA ALA A 27 1.40 -1.20 -9.99
C ALA A 27 1.57 -2.68 -9.61
N VAL A 28 2.16 -2.89 -8.44
CA VAL A 28 2.06 -4.12 -7.66
C VAL A 28 1.14 -3.84 -6.49
N THR A 29 0.03 -4.57 -6.40
CA THR A 29 -0.96 -4.41 -5.33
C THR A 29 -0.98 -5.63 -4.45
N TYR A 30 -0.68 -5.47 -3.16
CA TYR A 30 -0.79 -6.52 -2.16
C TYR A 30 -2.21 -6.57 -1.58
N ILE A 31 -2.86 -7.73 -1.62
CA ILE A 31 -4.21 -7.91 -1.10
C ILE A 31 -4.17 -8.29 0.38
N VAL A 32 -4.72 -7.41 1.22
CA VAL A 32 -4.76 -7.56 2.68
C VAL A 32 -5.97 -8.39 3.11
N LYS A 33 -7.09 -8.28 2.39
CA LYS A 33 -8.34 -9.01 2.64
C LYS A 33 -9.06 -9.26 1.32
N HIS A 34 -9.59 -10.46 1.12
CA HIS A 34 -10.52 -10.79 0.05
C HIS A 34 -11.58 -11.77 0.57
N ASP A 35 -12.84 -11.35 0.52
CA ASP A 35 -14.01 -12.14 0.91
C ASP A 35 -15.23 -11.81 0.03
N GLU A 36 -16.42 -12.26 0.43
CA GLU A 36 -17.67 -12.07 -0.32
C GLU A 36 -18.09 -10.59 -0.44
N GLU A 37 -17.59 -9.71 0.43
CA GLU A 37 -17.87 -8.27 0.38
C GLU A 37 -16.92 -7.52 -0.58
N GLY A 38 -15.85 -8.18 -1.03
CA GLY A 38 -14.87 -7.63 -1.97
C GLY A 38 -13.44 -7.77 -1.46
N ALA A 39 -12.54 -6.92 -1.97
CA ALA A 39 -11.13 -6.96 -1.65
C ALA A 39 -10.58 -5.61 -1.18
N VAL A 40 -9.66 -5.66 -0.22
CA VAL A 40 -8.86 -4.53 0.24
C VAL A 40 -7.40 -4.82 -0.11
N GLY A 41 -6.76 -3.88 -0.80
CA GLY A 41 -5.37 -3.99 -1.20
C GLY A 41 -4.62 -2.67 -1.13
N LEU A 42 -3.30 -2.76 -1.10
CA LEU A 42 -2.38 -1.63 -1.04
C LEU A 42 -1.42 -1.69 -2.23
N VAL A 43 -1.24 -0.58 -2.94
CA VAL A 43 -0.16 -0.45 -3.92
C VAL A 43 1.17 -0.28 -3.17
N ILE A 44 2.18 -1.09 -3.51
CA ILE A 44 3.43 -1.20 -2.73
C ILE A 44 4.68 -0.79 -3.50
N ASN A 45 4.55 -0.23 -4.71
CA ASN A 45 5.69 0.12 -5.56
C ASN A 45 5.59 1.51 -6.22
N LYS A 46 4.70 2.38 -5.73
CA LYS A 46 4.54 3.75 -6.23
C LYS A 46 4.91 4.77 -5.14
N PRO A 47 6.14 5.29 -5.13
CA PRO A 47 6.53 6.32 -4.16
C PRO A 47 5.82 7.64 -4.44
N LEU A 48 5.49 8.37 -3.36
CA LEU A 48 5.06 9.76 -3.40
C LEU A 48 6.25 10.68 -3.16
N ASP A 49 6.10 11.96 -3.52
CA ASP A 49 7.04 13.02 -3.16
C ASP A 49 6.82 13.49 -1.71
N LEU A 50 6.88 12.53 -0.79
CA LEU A 50 6.68 12.70 0.65
C LEU A 50 7.51 11.67 1.40
N SER A 51 8.41 12.14 2.29
CA SER A 51 9.20 11.24 3.14
C SER A 51 8.44 10.85 4.42
N LEU A 52 8.85 9.74 5.03
CA LEU A 52 8.31 9.28 6.31
C LEU A 52 8.48 10.34 7.40
N GLU A 53 9.65 11.01 7.47
CA GLU A 53 9.87 12.06 8.45
C GLU A 53 8.93 13.25 8.25
N GLN A 54 8.72 13.68 6.99
CA GLN A 54 7.77 14.75 6.66
C GLN A 54 6.35 14.38 7.08
N LEU A 55 5.89 13.19 6.72
CA LEU A 55 4.55 12.71 7.10
C LEU A 55 4.36 12.70 8.63
N LEU A 56 5.31 12.16 9.38
CA LEU A 56 5.23 12.10 10.85
C LEU A 56 5.19 13.49 11.50
N LYS A 57 5.92 14.46 10.94
CA LYS A 57 5.87 15.87 11.36
C LYS A 57 4.49 16.48 11.10
N GLU A 58 3.88 16.22 9.95
CA GLU A 58 2.55 16.73 9.59
C GLU A 58 1.46 16.23 10.53
N ILE A 59 1.46 14.94 10.84
CA ILE A 59 0.48 14.33 11.77
C ILE A 59 0.84 14.52 13.26
N ARG A 60 1.91 15.29 13.54
CA ARG A 60 2.38 15.64 14.89
C ARG A 60 2.62 14.44 15.80
N LEU A 61 3.09 13.34 15.24
CA LEU A 61 3.45 12.16 16.04
C LEU A 61 4.85 12.34 16.65
N PRO A 62 5.02 12.19 17.97
CA PRO A 62 6.32 12.29 18.60
C PRO A 62 7.19 11.10 18.20
N VAL A 63 8.36 11.39 17.64
CA VAL A 63 9.37 10.39 17.28
C VAL A 63 10.11 9.97 18.56
N ILE A 64 9.74 8.80 19.11
CA ILE A 64 10.29 8.28 20.39
C ILE A 64 11.73 7.77 20.22
N LYS A 65 12.10 7.36 19.00
CA LYS A 65 13.45 6.91 18.62
C LYS A 65 13.78 7.45 17.23
N PRO A 66 15.04 7.79 16.92
CA PRO A 66 15.43 8.17 15.58
C PRO A 66 14.93 7.17 14.53
N LEU A 67 14.38 7.69 13.43
CA LEU A 67 13.97 6.86 12.30
C LEU A 67 15.22 6.21 11.69
N ALA A 68 15.15 4.91 11.41
CA ALA A 68 16.25 4.19 10.77
C ALA A 68 16.52 4.73 9.36
N ASP A 69 15.46 5.14 8.67
CA ASP A 69 15.50 5.79 7.35
C ASP A 69 14.47 6.94 7.33
N PRO A 70 14.88 8.17 7.67
CA PRO A 70 14.00 9.35 7.67
C PRO A 70 13.50 9.73 6.28
N ASP A 71 14.32 9.46 5.25
CA ASP A 71 14.07 9.82 3.86
C ASP A 71 13.29 8.74 3.11
N MET A 72 12.93 7.64 3.80
CA MET A 72 12.10 6.57 3.24
C MET A 72 10.83 7.16 2.62
N PRO A 73 10.54 6.90 1.33
CA PRO A 73 9.38 7.45 0.67
C PRO A 73 8.10 6.81 1.21
N VAL A 74 7.10 7.66 1.46
CA VAL A 74 5.72 7.21 1.64
C VAL A 74 5.20 6.71 0.29
N LEU A 75 4.47 5.60 0.30
CA LEU A 75 3.94 5.00 -0.92
C LEU A 75 2.48 5.41 -1.11
N PHE A 76 2.09 5.57 -2.38
CA PHE A 76 0.69 5.67 -2.76
C PHE A 76 0.01 4.33 -2.49
N GLY A 77 -0.86 4.27 -1.48
CA GLY A 77 -1.56 3.04 -1.10
C GLY A 77 -2.73 2.66 -2.01
N GLY A 78 -3.29 3.62 -2.73
CA GLY A 78 -4.46 3.44 -3.59
C GLY A 78 -5.34 4.69 -3.63
N PRO A 79 -6.37 4.72 -4.49
CA PRO A 79 -7.19 5.91 -4.69
C PRO A 79 -8.25 6.17 -3.61
N VAL A 80 -8.43 5.24 -2.67
CA VAL A 80 -9.48 5.28 -1.66
C VAL A 80 -8.90 5.74 -0.33
N SER A 81 -9.63 6.60 0.38
CA SER A 81 -9.29 7.09 1.72
C SER A 81 -7.87 7.64 1.83
N SER A 82 -7.55 8.66 1.02
CA SER A 82 -6.23 9.31 1.01
C SER A 82 -5.82 9.95 2.33
N GLU A 83 -6.77 10.16 3.24
CA GLU A 83 -6.57 10.67 4.60
C GLU A 83 -6.16 9.58 5.61
N ALA A 84 -6.27 8.30 5.25
CA ALA A 84 -5.89 7.17 6.08
C ALA A 84 -4.49 6.66 5.73
N GLY A 85 -3.59 6.64 6.72
CA GLY A 85 -2.27 6.05 6.61
C GLY A 85 -2.27 4.57 6.99
N PHE A 86 -1.61 3.74 6.17
CA PHE A 86 -1.41 2.31 6.45
C PHE A 86 0.09 2.02 6.62
N VAL A 87 0.43 1.19 7.61
CA VAL A 87 1.79 0.72 7.83
C VAL A 87 1.84 -0.78 7.58
N LEU A 88 2.46 -1.19 6.46
CA LEU A 88 2.75 -2.58 6.18
C LEU A 88 4.14 -2.92 6.71
N HIS A 89 4.21 -3.82 7.69
CA HIS A 89 5.46 -4.24 8.31
C HIS A 89 5.48 -5.76 8.52
N LYS A 90 6.68 -6.33 8.69
CA LYS A 90 6.81 -7.71 9.16
C LYS A 90 6.37 -7.79 10.61
N ASP A 91 5.79 -8.93 10.99
CA ASP A 91 5.41 -9.13 12.39
C ASP A 91 6.62 -8.93 13.31
N LYS A 92 6.36 -8.38 14.50
CA LYS A 92 7.39 -8.29 15.53
C LYS A 92 7.48 -9.69 16.15
N GLY A 93 8.42 -10.49 15.67
CA GLY A 93 8.82 -11.72 16.37
C GLY A 93 9.15 -11.44 17.83
#